data_AF-A0A950LMI5-F1
#
_entry.id   AF-A0A950LMI5-F1
#
_cell.length_a   1.000
_cell.length_b   1.000
_cell.length_c   1.000
_cell.angle_alpha   90.00
_cell.angle_beta   90.00
_cell.angle_gamma   90.00
#
_symmetry.space_group_name_H-M   'P 1'
#
loop_
_entity.id
_entity.type
_entity.pdbx_description
1 polymer ?
#
loop_
_entity_poly.entity_id
_entity_poly.type
_entity_poly.pdbx_seq_one_letter_code
_entity_poly.pdbx_strand_id
1 'polypeptide(L)'
;MTPEAAGLPPLRPDLVSLDGYHSAQVEVEVRLNTNESPLPPPDGWYEAVAEGIRAIPFNRYPDRAAGELRAALADEHGVAPEQV
;
A
#
# COMPACT_ATOMS: atom_id res chain seq x y z
N MET A 1 33.91 -2.44 -9.81
CA MET A 1 33.65 -1.06 -10.28
C MET A 1 32.53 -1.13 -11.30
N THR A 2 31.30 -0.85 -10.88
CA THR A 2 30.14 -0.75 -11.76
C THR A 2 30.38 0.41 -12.74
N PRO A 3 30.03 0.31 -14.03
CA PRO A 3 30.24 1.39 -14.97
C PRO A 3 29.43 2.60 -14.51
N GLU A 4 30.05 3.78 -14.44
CA GLU A 4 29.33 5.03 -14.26
C GLU A 4 28.31 5.14 -15.40
N ALA A 5 27.03 5.12 -15.05
CA ALA A 5 25.94 5.43 -15.97
C ALA A 5 26.13 6.89 -16.41
N ALA A 6 26.81 7.09 -17.54
CA ALA A 6 27.13 8.41 -18.06
C ALA A 6 25.83 9.21 -18.29
N GLY A 7 25.68 10.33 -17.55
CA GLY A 7 24.63 11.33 -17.78
C GLY A 7 23.57 11.48 -16.67
N LEU A 8 23.61 10.68 -15.60
CA LEU A 8 22.72 10.89 -14.45
C LEU A 8 23.33 11.87 -13.44
N PRO A 9 22.51 12.72 -12.78
CA PRO A 9 23.00 13.56 -11.68
C PRO A 9 23.57 12.69 -10.55
N PRO A 10 24.58 13.17 -9.81
CA PRO A 10 25.17 12.41 -8.73
C PRO A 10 24.13 12.10 -7.65
N LEU A 11 24.19 10.88 -7.10
CA LEU A 11 23.34 10.50 -5.97
C LEU A 11 23.69 11.34 -4.74
N ARG A 12 22.65 11.65 -3.96
CA ARG A 12 22.81 12.29 -2.66
C ARG A 12 23.69 11.42 -1.75
N PRO A 13 24.75 11.96 -1.09
CA PRO A 13 25.67 11.16 -0.29
C PRO A 13 25.01 10.34 0.81
N ASP A 14 23.95 10.85 1.43
CA ASP A 14 23.19 10.16 2.49
C ASP A 14 22.37 8.98 1.98
N LEU A 15 22.05 8.94 0.68
CA LEU A 15 21.37 7.80 0.06
C LEU A 15 22.31 6.66 -0.31
N VAL A 16 23.60 6.97 -0.57
CA VAL A 16 24.60 5.96 -0.91
C VAL A 16 24.89 5.04 0.27
N SER A 17 24.73 5.52 1.50
CA SER A 17 24.92 4.75 2.74
C SER A 17 23.71 3.89 3.13
N LEU A 18 22.60 3.95 2.40
CA LEU A 18 21.41 3.17 2.71
C LEU A 18 21.37 1.90 1.85
N ASP A 19 21.10 0.77 2.49
CA ASP A 19 20.70 -0.44 1.79
C ASP A 19 19.23 -0.33 1.36
N GLY A 20 18.93 -0.76 0.13
CA GLY A 20 17.56 -0.84 -0.34
C GLY A 20 16.78 -1.89 0.43
N TYR A 21 15.54 -1.56 0.80
CA TYR A 21 14.65 -2.57 1.39
C TYR A 21 14.42 -3.73 0.41
N HIS A 22 14.55 -4.95 0.91
CA HIS A 22 14.34 -6.17 0.14
C HIS A 22 13.29 -7.05 0.82
N SER A 23 12.22 -7.35 0.10
CA SER A 23 11.22 -8.35 0.51
C SER A 23 11.32 -9.54 -0.42
N ALA A 24 11.94 -10.62 0.07
CA ALA A 24 12.19 -11.82 -0.71
C ALA A 24 10.87 -12.49 -1.14
N GLN A 25 10.69 -12.64 -2.45
CA GLN A 25 9.63 -13.47 -3.02
C GLN A 25 10.16 -14.90 -3.11
N VAL A 26 9.49 -15.83 -2.45
CA VAL A 26 9.93 -17.23 -2.36
C VAL A 26 8.84 -18.14 -2.89
N GLU A 27 9.21 -18.99 -3.85
CA GLU A 27 8.34 -20.06 -4.36
C GLU A 27 8.54 -21.30 -3.50
N VAL A 28 7.70 -21.45 -2.48
CA VAL A 28 7.72 -22.53 -1.49
C VAL A 28 6.31 -23.02 -1.21
N GLU A 29 6.18 -24.28 -0.79
CA GLU A 29 4.89 -24.92 -0.51
C GLU A 29 4.12 -24.23 0.63
N VAL A 30 4.83 -23.76 1.66
CA VAL A 30 4.23 -23.10 2.83
C VAL A 30 4.87 -21.73 3.04
N ARG A 31 4.07 -20.67 2.89
CA ARG A 31 4.50 -19.27 2.99
C ARG A 31 4.19 -18.70 4.37
N LEU A 32 5.23 -18.37 5.14
CA LEU A 32 5.12 -17.79 6.49
C LEU A 32 6.03 -16.56 6.69
N ASN A 33 6.51 -15.96 5.60
CA ASN A 33 7.56 -14.93 5.63
C ASN A 33 7.06 -13.47 5.59
N THR A 34 5.80 -13.22 5.20
CA THR A 34 5.26 -11.86 4.94
C THR A 34 4.07 -11.46 5.81
N ASN A 35 3.69 -12.29 6.81
CA ASN A 35 2.48 -12.09 7.63
C ASN A 35 1.17 -11.99 6.84
N GLU A 36 1.07 -12.66 5.68
CA GLU A 36 -0.16 -12.77 4.91
C GLU A 36 -1.25 -13.50 5.71
N SER A 37 -2.52 -13.07 5.55
CA SER A 37 -3.65 -13.79 6.12
C SER A 37 -3.73 -15.20 5.53
N PRO A 38 -3.84 -16.26 6.34
CA PRO A 38 -4.09 -17.61 5.83
C PRO A 38 -5.56 -17.81 5.40
N LEU A 39 -6.44 -16.86 5.74
CA LEU A 39 -7.87 -16.90 5.43
C LEU A 39 -8.20 -15.98 4.25
N PRO A 40 -9.19 -16.36 3.41
CA PRO A 40 -9.69 -15.46 2.38
C PRO A 40 -10.41 -14.25 3.00
N PRO A 41 -10.63 -13.18 2.21
CA PRO A 41 -11.53 -12.10 2.60
C PRO A 41 -12.94 -12.61 2.97
N PRO A 42 -13.70 -11.87 3.81
CA PRO A 42 -15.03 -12.29 4.24
C PRO A 42 -16.04 -12.29 3.08
N ASP A 43 -17.18 -12.98 3.30
CA ASP A 43 -18.27 -13.04 2.33
C ASP A 43 -18.74 -11.64 1.91
N GLY A 44 -18.97 -11.44 0.61
CA GLY A 44 -19.38 -10.16 0.04
C GLY A 44 -18.25 -9.15 -0.20
N TRP A 45 -17.03 -9.42 0.28
CA TRP A 45 -15.89 -8.51 0.13
C TRP A 45 -15.54 -8.28 -1.35
N TYR A 46 -15.51 -9.34 -2.15
CA TYR A 46 -15.17 -9.25 -3.58
C TYR A 46 -16.17 -8.40 -4.36
N GLU A 47 -17.47 -8.58 -4.07
CA GLU A 47 -18.55 -7.79 -4.66
C GLU A 47 -18.42 -6.31 -4.29
N ALA A 48 -18.22 -6.01 -2.99
CA ALA A 48 -18.06 -4.65 -2.50
C ALA A 48 -16.84 -3.95 -3.13
N VAL A 49 -15.71 -4.65 -3.27
CA VAL A 49 -14.52 -4.11 -3.96
C VAL A 49 -14.80 -3.87 -5.44
N ALA A 50 -15.46 -4.81 -6.12
CA ALA A 50 -15.78 -4.65 -7.54
C ALA A 50 -16.74 -3.47 -7.78
N GLU A 51 -17.72 -3.26 -6.89
CA GLU A 51 -18.60 -2.08 -6.90
C GLU A 51 -17.83 -0.79 -6.65
N GLY A 52 -16.96 -0.77 -5.63
CA GLY A 52 -16.09 0.36 -5.34
C GLY A 52 -15.22 0.74 -6.54
N ILE A 53 -14.56 -0.22 -7.18
CA ILE A 53 -13.76 0.00 -8.39
C ILE A 53 -14.60 0.58 -9.53
N ARG A 54 -15.81 0.05 -9.76
CA ARG A 54 -16.72 0.56 -10.80
C ARG A 54 -17.16 2.00 -10.56
N ALA A 55 -17.23 2.43 -9.31
CA ALA A 55 -17.63 3.79 -8.94
C ALA A 55 -16.50 4.84 -9.09
N ILE A 56 -15.23 4.42 -9.23
CA ILE A 56 -14.09 5.36 -9.29
C ILE A 56 -14.08 6.11 -10.62
N PRO A 57 -14.15 7.46 -10.62
CA PRO A 57 -13.88 8.26 -11.81
C PRO A 57 -12.36 8.38 -12.04
N PHE A 58 -11.74 7.37 -12.66
CA PHE A 58 -10.28 7.25 -12.82
C PHE A 58 -9.58 8.44 -13.51
N ASN A 59 -10.33 9.30 -14.19
CA ASN A 59 -9.83 10.54 -14.81
C ASN A 59 -9.88 11.77 -13.86
N ARG A 60 -10.14 11.54 -12.57
CA ARG A 60 -10.21 12.55 -11.52
C ARG A 60 -9.41 12.07 -10.31
N TYR A 61 -8.88 13.03 -9.55
CA TYR A 61 -8.30 12.72 -8.26
C TYR A 61 -9.40 12.27 -7.29
N PRO A 62 -9.12 11.30 -6.40
CA PRO A 62 -10.03 10.93 -5.33
C PRO A 62 -10.14 12.07 -4.29
N ASP A 63 -11.03 11.90 -3.32
CA ASP A 63 -11.02 12.73 -2.13
C ASP A 63 -9.65 12.63 -1.44
N ARG A 64 -8.94 13.76 -1.38
CA ARG A 64 -7.60 13.85 -0.80
C ARG A 64 -7.60 13.57 0.70
N ALA A 65 -8.71 13.85 1.38
CA ALA A 65 -8.82 13.66 2.83
C ALA A 65 -9.19 12.23 3.22
N ALA A 66 -9.69 11.42 2.27
CA ALA A 66 -10.30 10.11 2.52
C ALA A 66 -11.38 10.19 3.62
N GLY A 67 -12.22 11.24 3.58
CA GLY A 67 -13.12 11.61 4.67
C GLY A 67 -14.11 10.50 5.05
N GLU A 68 -14.71 9.84 4.06
CA GLU A 68 -15.64 8.72 4.31
C GLU A 68 -14.95 7.54 5.01
N LEU A 69 -13.73 7.18 4.58
CA LEU A 69 -12.95 6.10 5.21
C LEU A 69 -12.58 6.47 6.65
N ARG A 70 -12.14 7.72 6.87
CA ARG A 70 -11.77 8.19 8.21
C ARG A 70 -12.96 8.22 9.15
N ALA A 71 -14.13 8.65 8.67
CA ALA A 71 -15.36 8.61 9.46
C ALA A 71 -15.74 7.17 9.84
N ALA A 72 -15.72 6.24 8.88
CA ALA A 72 -16.04 4.84 9.15
C ALA A 72 -15.08 4.18 10.16
N LEU A 73 -13.78 4.44 10.03
CA LEU A 73 -12.78 3.95 10.99
C LEU A 73 -12.94 4.59 12.37
N ALA A 74 -13.27 5.88 12.42
CA ALA A 74 -13.50 6.60 13.66
C ALA A 74 -14.70 6.03 14.43
N ASP A 75 -15.80 5.77 13.71
CA ASP A 75 -17.00 5.14 14.27
C ASP A 75 -16.70 3.72 14.79
N GLU A 76 -16.00 2.90 14.01
CA GLU A 76 -15.60 1.53 14.40
C GLU A 76 -14.72 1.51 15.66
N HIS A 77 -13.80 2.47 15.77
CA HIS A 77 -12.86 2.54 16.89
C HIS A 77 -13.32 3.46 18.05
N GLY A 78 -14.47 4.11 17.93
CA GLY A 78 -15.02 5.00 18.97
C GLY A 78 -14.18 6.27 19.20
N VAL A 79 -13.59 6.84 18.16
CA VAL A 79 -12.77 8.06 18.19
C VAL A 79 -13.35 9.15 17.29
N ALA A 80 -12.79 10.36 17.33
CA ALA A 80 -13.14 11.41 16.38
C ALA A 80 -12.40 11.22 15.03
N PRO A 81 -12.99 11.61 13.88
CA PRO A 81 -12.34 11.49 12.55
C PRO A 81 -10.98 12.18 12.43
N GLU A 82 -10.72 13.21 13.25
CA GLU A 82 -9.43 13.91 13.32
C GLU A 82 -8.33 13.07 13.97
N GLN A 83 -8.69 11.99 14.67
CA GLN A 83 -7.78 11.06 15.34
C GLN A 83 -7.40 9.85 14.49
N VAL A 84 -8.05 9.68 13.33
CA VAL A 84 -7.71 8.70 12.28
C VAL A 84 -6.77 9.34 11.28
#